data_AF-A0A1F5LHX2-F1
#
_entry.id   AF-A0A1F5LHX2-F1
#
_cell.length_a   1.000
_cell.length_b   1.000
_cell.length_c   1.000
_cell.angle_alpha   90.00
_cell.angle_beta   90.00
_cell.angle_gamma   90.00
#
_symmetry.space_group_name_H-M   'P 1'
#
loop_
_entity.id
_entity.type
_entity.pdbx_description
1 polymer ?
#
loop_
_entity_poly.entity_id
_entity_poly.type
_entity_poly.pdbx_seq_one_letter_code
_entity_poly.pdbx_strand_id
1 'polypeptide(L)'
;MAKTSEKLALLEPLWDKAIQSPSSVTLDEKHQILEWPTMAIMQANAQKHLNLSVDVLFHKAATNPDSLTYPECLLMDNDFRIMNLLDQAKYSNDRLRWETERPDLSEKKNQARAIVLSPVEAKAFANLRDDNIFFPKQMAYYAALQAKRKPLTMPRGWIRNVLDQEGEVKTFGFLFYHPKDQENSLWEKFREKFDEFLKEPMFSADGFDLIEEFKVAEFVEFESPNPDNLDILRE
;
A
#
# COMPACT_ATOMS: atom_id res chain seq x y z
N MET A 1 13.19 -3.37 11.87
CA MET A 1 12.73 -4.76 11.68
C MET A 1 12.44 -5.45 13.01
N ALA A 2 13.38 -5.63 13.95
CA ALA A 2 13.10 -6.21 15.28
C ALA A 2 12.04 -5.46 16.12
N LYS A 3 11.92 -4.15 15.94
CA LYS A 3 11.02 -3.30 16.75
C LYS A 3 9.52 -3.60 16.59
N THR A 4 9.05 -4.16 15.47
CA THR A 4 7.61 -4.42 15.27
C THR A 4 7.22 -5.78 15.83
N SER A 5 8.05 -6.80 15.60
CA SER A 5 7.84 -8.16 16.11
C SER A 5 7.96 -8.24 17.64
N GLU A 6 8.94 -7.55 18.22
CA GLU A 6 9.10 -7.45 19.68
C GLU A 6 7.92 -6.69 20.31
N LYS A 7 7.46 -5.59 19.69
CA LYS A 7 6.31 -4.83 20.19
C LYS A 7 5.01 -5.63 20.20
N LEU A 8 4.79 -6.49 19.20
CA LEU A 8 3.63 -7.37 19.17
C LEU A 8 3.72 -8.45 20.26
N ALA A 9 4.89 -9.04 20.48
CA ALA A 9 5.08 -10.00 21.55
C ALA A 9 4.82 -9.41 22.95
N LEU A 10 5.07 -8.11 23.16
CA LEU A 10 4.75 -7.42 24.42
C LEU A 10 3.24 -7.35 24.73
N LEU A 11 2.37 -7.60 23.74
CA LEU A 11 0.91 -7.65 23.93
C LEU A 11 0.41 -9.02 24.38
N GLU A 12 1.27 -10.05 24.45
CA GLU A 12 0.87 -11.39 24.86
C GLU A 12 0.11 -11.43 26.22
N PRO A 13 0.56 -10.73 27.29
CA PRO A 13 -0.19 -10.70 28.54
C PRO A 13 -1.59 -10.08 28.42
N LEU A 14 -1.76 -9.13 27.48
CA LEU A 14 -3.04 -8.52 27.17
C LEU A 14 -3.96 -9.51 26.44
N TRP A 15 -3.41 -10.34 25.55
CA TRP A 15 -4.15 -11.41 24.90
C TRP A 15 -4.59 -12.48 25.91
N ASP A 16 -3.70 -12.88 26.81
CA ASP A 16 -4.03 -13.83 27.90
C ASP A 16 -5.13 -13.27 28.80
N LYS A 17 -5.04 -11.99 29.19
CA LYS A 17 -6.08 -11.30 29.95
C LYS A 17 -7.42 -11.34 29.23
N ALA A 18 -7.45 -11.05 27.93
CA ALA A 18 -8.67 -11.07 27.14
C ALA A 18 -9.30 -12.47 27.08
N ILE A 19 -8.48 -13.51 26.93
CA ILE A 19 -8.95 -14.90 26.87
C ILE A 19 -9.48 -15.37 28.23
N GLN A 20 -8.77 -15.08 29.31
CA GLN A 20 -9.10 -15.60 30.65
C GLN A 20 -10.17 -14.77 31.36
N SER A 21 -10.23 -13.47 31.10
CA SER A 21 -11.13 -12.54 31.80
C SER A 21 -11.63 -11.43 30.87
N PRO A 22 -12.45 -11.74 29.86
CA PRO A 22 -12.91 -10.79 28.84
C PRO A 22 -13.56 -9.53 29.43
N SER A 23 -14.34 -9.69 30.49
CA SER A 23 -15.06 -8.58 31.17
C SER A 23 -14.14 -7.60 31.90
N SER A 24 -12.86 -7.95 32.11
CA SER A 24 -11.87 -7.07 32.74
C SER A 24 -11.09 -6.21 31.73
N VAL A 25 -11.31 -6.43 30.43
CA VAL A 25 -10.65 -5.68 29.35
C VAL A 25 -11.30 -4.31 29.22
N THR A 26 -10.49 -3.27 29.37
CA THR A 26 -10.91 -1.88 29.17
C THR A 26 -10.97 -1.53 27.67
N LEU A 27 -11.58 -0.40 27.33
CA LEU A 27 -11.65 0.07 25.95
C LEU A 27 -10.26 0.30 25.35
N ASP A 28 -9.33 0.92 26.10
CA ASP A 28 -7.98 1.18 25.61
C ASP A 28 -7.19 -0.11 25.39
N GLU A 29 -7.37 -1.10 26.26
CA GLU A 29 -6.77 -2.42 26.11
C GLU A 29 -7.35 -3.16 24.90
N LYS A 30 -8.67 -3.08 24.67
CA LYS A 30 -9.30 -3.59 23.45
C LYS A 30 -8.65 -2.98 22.20
N HIS A 31 -8.44 -1.67 22.18
CA HIS A 31 -7.79 -1.01 21.06
C HIS A 31 -6.35 -1.50 20.87
N GLN A 32 -5.59 -1.75 21.95
CA GLN A 32 -4.26 -2.34 21.84
C GLN A 32 -4.29 -3.77 21.29
N ILE A 33 -5.22 -4.61 21.78
CA ILE A 33 -5.39 -6.01 21.34
C ILE A 33 -5.76 -6.08 19.86
N LEU A 34 -6.67 -5.22 19.41
CA LEU A 34 -7.10 -5.12 18.02
C LEU A 34 -6.09 -4.37 17.14
N GLU A 35 -5.04 -3.83 17.74
CA GLU A 35 -4.12 -2.89 17.12
C GLU A 35 -4.88 -1.74 16.46
N TRP A 36 -5.90 -1.17 17.08
CA TRP A 36 -6.59 0.02 16.60
C TRP A 36 -5.93 1.30 17.10
N PRO A 37 -5.99 2.41 16.34
CA PRO A 37 -5.73 3.73 16.89
C PRO A 37 -6.70 4.03 18.04
N THR A 38 -6.43 5.06 18.83
CA THR A 38 -7.41 5.50 19.84
C THR A 38 -8.74 5.87 19.18
N MET A 39 -9.85 5.74 19.92
CA MET A 39 -11.18 6.05 19.39
C MET A 39 -11.26 7.46 18.79
N ALA A 40 -10.58 8.43 19.40
CA ALA A 40 -10.50 9.80 18.89
C ALA A 40 -9.84 9.87 17.50
N ILE A 41 -8.76 9.11 17.25
CA ILE A 41 -8.09 9.06 15.95
C ILE A 41 -8.97 8.35 14.92
N MET A 42 -9.60 7.22 15.29
CA MET A 42 -10.50 6.49 14.39
C MET A 42 -11.65 7.40 13.93
N GLN A 43 -12.28 8.12 14.88
CA GLN A 43 -13.34 9.08 14.58
C GLN A 43 -12.85 10.23 13.71
N ALA A 44 -11.68 10.81 14.02
CA ALA A 44 -11.11 11.88 13.21
C ALA A 44 -10.84 11.43 11.75
N ASN A 45 -10.32 10.20 11.57
CA ASN A 45 -10.04 9.66 10.23
C ASN A 45 -11.33 9.36 9.47
N ALA A 46 -12.31 8.69 10.09
CA ALA A 46 -13.60 8.40 9.48
C ALA A 46 -14.33 9.70 9.08
N GLN A 47 -14.34 10.69 9.97
CA GLN A 47 -14.99 11.97 9.71
C GLN A 47 -14.29 12.75 8.60
N LYS A 48 -12.95 12.81 8.61
CA LYS A 48 -12.18 13.58 7.61
C LYS A 48 -12.27 12.97 6.21
N HIS A 49 -12.22 11.65 6.10
CA HIS A 49 -12.08 10.96 4.81
C HIS A 49 -13.39 10.44 4.25
N LEU A 50 -14.39 10.17 5.09
CA LEU A 50 -15.67 9.58 4.69
C LEU A 50 -16.87 10.42 5.12
N ASN A 51 -16.67 11.45 5.96
CA ASN A 51 -17.75 12.24 6.57
C ASN A 51 -18.77 11.37 7.34
N LEU A 52 -18.27 10.33 8.01
CA LEU A 52 -19.04 9.37 8.79
C LEU A 52 -18.39 9.15 10.16
N SER A 53 -19.18 8.69 11.13
CA SER A 53 -18.65 8.18 12.40
C SER A 53 -18.27 6.70 12.30
N VAL A 54 -17.38 6.28 13.19
CA VAL A 54 -16.95 4.87 13.31
C VAL A 54 -18.13 3.94 13.58
N ASP A 55 -19.06 4.33 14.45
CA ASP A 55 -20.23 3.52 14.79
C ASP A 55 -21.16 3.30 13.60
N VAL A 56 -21.34 4.33 12.77
CA VAL A 56 -22.14 4.24 11.54
C VAL A 56 -21.46 3.30 10.55
N LEU A 57 -20.14 3.33 10.41
CA LEU A 57 -19.40 2.41 9.56
C LEU A 57 -19.57 0.96 10.01
N PHE A 58 -19.40 0.67 11.30
CA PHE A 58 -19.61 -0.67 11.83
C PHE A 58 -21.05 -1.16 11.65
N HIS A 59 -22.05 -0.31 11.96
CA HIS A 59 -23.45 -0.68 11.76
C HIS A 59 -23.77 -0.94 10.29
N LYS A 60 -23.32 -0.06 9.39
CA LYS A 60 -23.51 -0.19 7.94
C LYS A 60 -22.88 -1.49 7.44
N ALA A 61 -21.64 -1.78 7.81
CA ALA A 61 -20.96 -3.01 7.44
C ALA A 61 -21.64 -4.27 7.99
N ALA A 62 -22.15 -4.23 9.22
CA ALA A 62 -22.81 -5.38 9.85
C ALA A 62 -24.23 -5.66 9.31
N THR A 63 -24.94 -4.63 8.85
CA THR A 63 -26.36 -4.74 8.47
C THR A 63 -26.61 -4.70 6.97
N ASN A 64 -25.80 -3.94 6.22
CA ASN A 64 -25.93 -3.76 4.78
C ASN A 64 -24.54 -3.60 4.12
N PRO A 65 -23.71 -4.67 4.10
CA PRO A 65 -22.36 -4.61 3.57
C PRO A 65 -22.31 -4.23 2.08
N ASP A 66 -23.34 -4.56 1.30
CA ASP A 66 -23.45 -4.18 -0.11
C ASP A 66 -23.52 -2.66 -0.32
N SER A 67 -23.99 -1.90 0.67
CA SER A 67 -24.03 -0.44 0.61
C SER A 67 -22.68 0.24 0.87
N LEU A 68 -21.66 -0.52 1.30
CA LEU A 68 -20.33 0.02 1.50
C LEU A 68 -19.72 0.45 0.16
N THR A 69 -18.98 1.55 0.20
CA THR A 69 -18.11 2.02 -0.87
C THR A 69 -16.70 1.48 -0.65
N TYR A 70 -15.89 1.43 -1.70
CA TYR A 70 -14.49 0.98 -1.56
C TYR A 70 -13.69 1.81 -0.53
N PRO A 71 -13.76 3.15 -0.46
CA PRO A 71 -13.07 3.91 0.57
C PRO A 71 -13.50 3.57 2.01
N GLU A 72 -14.79 3.29 2.24
CA GLU A 72 -15.29 2.84 3.55
C GLU A 72 -14.71 1.47 3.92
N CYS A 73 -14.75 0.53 2.97
CA CYS A 73 -14.15 -0.79 3.10
C CYS A 73 -12.64 -0.69 3.41
N LEU A 74 -11.91 0.10 2.64
CA LEU A 74 -10.46 0.26 2.76
C LEU A 74 -10.04 0.85 4.12
N LEU A 75 -10.81 1.80 4.66
CA LEU A 75 -10.52 2.37 5.97
C LEU A 75 -10.71 1.33 7.08
N MET A 76 -11.75 0.50 7.00
CA MET A 76 -12.00 -0.57 7.97
C MET A 76 -10.97 -1.68 7.87
N ASP A 77 -10.59 -2.09 6.65
CA ASP A 77 -9.57 -3.12 6.40
C ASP A 77 -8.19 -2.69 6.93
N ASN A 78 -7.86 -1.40 6.81
CA ASN A 78 -6.66 -0.81 7.37
C ASN A 78 -6.76 -0.48 8.87
N ASP A 79 -7.71 -1.08 9.61
CA ASP A 79 -7.89 -0.88 11.05
C ASP A 79 -7.99 0.63 11.40
N PHE A 80 -8.66 1.43 10.55
CA PHE A 80 -8.86 2.90 10.64
C PHE A 80 -7.59 3.76 10.55
N ARG A 81 -6.50 3.23 10.00
CA ARG A 81 -5.28 3.99 9.71
C ARG A 81 -5.32 4.60 8.32
N ILE A 82 -4.73 5.79 8.22
CA ILE A 82 -4.41 6.40 6.93
C ILE A 82 -2.96 6.06 6.62
N MET A 83 -2.77 5.20 5.62
CA MET A 83 -1.46 4.77 5.14
C MET A 83 -1.31 5.16 3.67
N ASN A 84 -0.10 5.47 3.25
CA ASN A 84 0.19 5.51 1.82
C ASN A 84 0.37 4.07 1.30
N LEU A 85 0.47 3.91 -0.02
CA LEU A 85 0.54 2.59 -0.65
C LEU A 85 1.75 1.76 -0.19
N LEU A 86 2.92 2.39 -0.04
CA LEU A 86 4.15 1.72 0.37
C LEU A 86 4.07 1.28 1.85
N ASP A 87 3.55 2.15 2.72
CA ASP A 87 3.35 1.84 4.13
C ASP A 87 2.32 0.73 4.31
N GLN A 88 1.26 0.71 3.51
CA GLN A 88 0.24 -0.34 3.55
C GLN A 88 0.81 -1.70 3.12
N ALA A 89 1.57 -1.73 2.01
CA ALA A 89 2.22 -2.96 1.53
C ALA A 89 3.20 -3.50 2.56
N LYS A 90 4.04 -2.63 3.12
CA LYS A 90 4.98 -2.98 4.19
C LYS A 90 4.27 -3.49 5.43
N TYR A 91 3.23 -2.80 5.89
CA TYR A 91 2.46 -3.20 7.07
C TYR A 91 1.84 -4.59 6.91
N SER A 92 1.28 -4.87 5.73
CA SER A 92 0.66 -6.16 5.41
C SER A 92 1.71 -7.29 5.38
N ASN A 93 2.85 -7.05 4.72
CA ASN A 93 3.94 -8.01 4.64
C ASN A 93 4.56 -8.30 6.01
N ASP A 94 4.77 -7.27 6.83
CA ASP A 94 5.30 -7.41 8.19
C ASP A 94 4.37 -8.26 9.06
N ARG A 95 3.04 -8.08 8.94
CA ARG A 95 2.05 -8.90 9.65
C ARG A 95 2.06 -10.35 9.19
N LEU A 96 1.98 -10.59 7.88
CA LEU A 96 1.99 -11.94 7.32
C LEU A 96 3.26 -12.71 7.71
N ARG A 97 4.41 -12.04 7.65
CA ARG A 97 5.68 -12.60 8.07
C ARG A 97 5.68 -12.95 9.56
N TRP A 98 5.20 -12.04 10.42
CA TRP A 98 5.13 -12.31 11.86
C TRP A 98 4.23 -13.51 12.19
N GLU A 99 3.07 -13.62 11.54
CA GLU A 99 2.14 -14.74 11.73
C GLU A 99 2.79 -16.08 11.31
N THR A 100 3.65 -16.05 10.30
CA THR A 100 4.43 -17.22 9.84
C THR A 100 5.57 -17.56 10.79
N GLU A 101 6.28 -16.56 11.32
CA GLU A 101 7.40 -16.75 12.24
C GLU A 101 6.94 -17.17 13.66
N ARG A 102 5.72 -16.80 14.06
CA ARG A 102 5.17 -17.02 15.42
C ARG A 102 3.72 -17.53 15.35
N PRO A 103 3.49 -18.74 14.84
CA PRO A 103 2.14 -19.28 14.68
C PRO A 103 1.40 -19.46 16.01
N ASP A 104 2.13 -19.79 17.08
CA ASP A 104 1.63 -19.91 18.46
C ASP A 104 1.04 -18.59 18.98
N LEU A 105 1.77 -17.48 18.80
CA LEU A 105 1.29 -16.16 19.18
C LEU A 105 0.21 -15.65 18.24
N SER A 106 0.26 -16.01 16.97
CA SER A 106 -0.76 -15.65 15.98
C SER A 106 -2.13 -16.22 16.34
N GLU A 107 -2.19 -17.51 16.70
CA GLU A 107 -3.43 -18.16 17.10
C GLU A 107 -4.01 -17.53 18.38
N LYS A 108 -3.16 -17.32 19.40
CA LYS A 108 -3.54 -16.64 20.64
C LYS A 108 -4.07 -15.23 20.39
N LYS A 109 -3.38 -14.44 19.56
CA LYS A 109 -3.81 -13.10 19.15
C LYS A 109 -5.18 -13.14 18.48
N ASN A 110 -5.38 -14.06 17.52
CA ASN A 110 -6.65 -14.18 16.82
C ASN A 110 -7.80 -14.57 17.76
N GLN A 111 -7.54 -15.46 18.71
CA GLN A 111 -8.50 -15.82 19.76
C GLN A 111 -8.87 -14.59 20.63
N ALA A 112 -7.87 -13.84 21.12
CA ALA A 112 -8.10 -12.64 21.90
C ALA A 112 -8.91 -11.59 21.12
N ARG A 113 -8.58 -11.36 19.85
CA ARG A 113 -9.31 -10.43 18.97
C ARG A 113 -10.79 -10.84 18.83
N ALA A 114 -11.07 -12.11 18.60
CA ALA A 114 -12.43 -12.61 18.45
C ALA A 114 -13.27 -12.39 19.72
N ILE A 115 -12.65 -12.48 20.90
CA ILE A 115 -13.31 -12.31 22.19
C ILE A 115 -13.65 -10.84 22.50
N VAL A 116 -12.76 -9.90 22.17
CA VAL A 116 -12.94 -8.48 22.51
C VAL A 116 -13.80 -7.69 21.52
N LEU A 117 -14.09 -8.26 20.35
CA LEU A 117 -15.01 -7.67 19.39
C LEU A 117 -16.44 -7.78 19.91
N SER A 118 -17.18 -6.67 19.82
CA SER A 118 -18.62 -6.70 20.01
C SER A 118 -19.28 -7.51 18.87
N PRO A 119 -20.52 -8.02 19.05
CA PRO A 119 -21.21 -8.76 18.00
C PRO A 119 -21.36 -7.98 16.69
N VAL A 120 -21.53 -6.65 16.78
CA VAL A 120 -21.66 -5.78 15.59
C VAL A 120 -20.33 -5.67 14.87
N GLU A 121 -19.23 -5.40 15.58
CA GLU A 121 -17.90 -5.31 14.97
C GLU A 121 -17.47 -6.65 14.36
N ALA A 122 -17.69 -7.76 15.08
CA ALA A 122 -17.37 -9.10 14.58
C ALA A 122 -18.12 -9.40 13.27
N LYS A 123 -19.42 -9.09 13.22
CA LYS A 123 -20.22 -9.25 12.00
C LYS A 123 -19.76 -8.32 10.88
N ALA A 124 -19.41 -7.08 11.20
CA ALA A 124 -18.89 -6.12 10.23
C ALA A 124 -17.61 -6.62 9.55
N PHE A 125 -16.63 -7.11 10.33
CA PHE A 125 -15.40 -7.67 9.77
C PHE A 125 -15.61 -8.99 9.03
N ALA A 126 -16.52 -9.85 9.50
CA ALA A 126 -16.88 -11.06 8.78
C ALA A 126 -17.43 -10.74 7.39
N ASN A 127 -18.35 -9.77 7.29
CA ASN A 127 -18.90 -9.32 6.01
C ASN A 127 -17.85 -8.63 5.13
N LEU A 128 -16.91 -7.88 5.73
CA LEU A 128 -15.85 -7.21 4.98
C LEU A 128 -14.86 -8.20 4.36
N ARG A 129 -14.61 -9.33 5.03
CA ARG A 129 -13.75 -10.43 4.55
C ARG A 129 -14.44 -11.32 3.52
N ASP A 130 -15.72 -11.12 3.25
CA ASP A 130 -16.38 -11.80 2.15
C ASP A 130 -15.80 -11.29 0.82
N ASP A 131 -15.19 -12.19 0.06
CA ASP A 131 -14.60 -11.89 -1.25
C ASP A 131 -15.63 -11.28 -2.22
N ASN A 132 -16.93 -11.51 -2.01
CA ASN A 132 -17.99 -10.92 -2.83
C ASN A 132 -18.32 -9.46 -2.47
N ILE A 133 -17.78 -8.94 -1.35
CA ILE A 133 -18.00 -7.57 -0.90
C ILE A 133 -16.81 -6.70 -1.25
N PHE A 134 -15.64 -6.98 -0.68
CA PHE A 134 -14.49 -6.07 -0.77
C PHE A 134 -13.90 -6.04 -2.18
N PHE A 135 -13.63 -7.21 -2.76
CA PHE A 135 -12.91 -7.32 -4.02
C PHE A 135 -13.70 -6.74 -5.21
N PRO A 136 -15.01 -7.01 -5.41
CA PRO A 136 -15.79 -6.36 -6.46
C PRO A 136 -15.84 -4.84 -6.31
N LYS A 137 -15.94 -4.32 -5.08
CA LYS A 137 -15.95 -2.87 -4.81
C LYS A 137 -14.60 -2.24 -5.16
N GLN A 138 -13.50 -2.91 -4.82
CA GLN A 138 -12.16 -2.50 -5.19
C GLN A 138 -12.01 -2.42 -6.71
N MET A 139 -12.37 -3.49 -7.42
CA MET A 139 -12.29 -3.56 -8.89
C MET A 139 -13.15 -2.48 -9.55
N ALA A 140 -14.40 -2.29 -9.10
CA ALA A 140 -15.29 -1.27 -9.62
C ALA A 140 -14.75 0.16 -9.39
N TYR A 141 -14.16 0.41 -8.22
CA TYR A 141 -13.56 1.69 -7.90
C TYR A 141 -12.36 2.00 -8.80
N TYR A 142 -11.45 1.04 -9.01
CA TYR A 142 -10.31 1.22 -9.90
C TYR A 142 -10.72 1.34 -11.37
N ALA A 143 -11.69 0.56 -11.84
CA ALA A 143 -12.25 0.69 -13.18
C ALA A 143 -12.86 2.09 -13.40
N ALA A 144 -13.61 2.61 -12.41
CA ALA A 144 -14.16 3.96 -12.46
C ALA A 144 -13.07 5.05 -12.45
N LEU A 145 -11.99 4.86 -11.68
CA LEU A 145 -10.82 5.73 -11.72
C LEU A 145 -10.12 5.69 -13.08
N GLN A 146 -9.95 4.52 -13.67
CA GLN A 146 -9.36 4.35 -15.00
C GLN A 146 -10.22 5.00 -16.09
N ALA A 147 -11.55 4.85 -16.03
CA ALA A 147 -12.47 5.49 -16.97
C ALA A 147 -12.47 7.02 -16.86
N LYS A 148 -12.24 7.55 -15.64
CA LYS A 148 -12.15 9.00 -15.38
C LYS A 148 -10.76 9.57 -15.63
N ARG A 149 -9.71 8.74 -15.57
CA ARG A 149 -8.41 9.11 -16.11
C ARG A 149 -8.69 9.36 -17.58
N LYS A 150 -8.49 10.60 -18.03
CA LYS A 150 -8.31 10.85 -19.47
C LYS A 150 -7.33 9.77 -19.91
N PRO A 151 -7.60 9.01 -21.00
CA PRO A 151 -6.59 8.10 -21.54
C PRO A 151 -5.31 8.93 -21.52
N LEU A 152 -4.29 8.45 -20.80
CA LEU A 152 -2.96 9.07 -20.81
C LEU A 152 -2.74 9.32 -22.27
N THR A 153 -2.86 10.60 -22.67
CA THR A 153 -3.07 10.97 -24.07
C THR A 153 -2.05 10.17 -24.83
N MET A 154 -2.53 9.38 -25.80
CA MET A 154 -1.71 8.43 -26.54
C MET A 154 -0.28 8.92 -26.61
N PRO A 155 0.70 8.07 -26.26
CA PRO A 155 2.06 8.47 -25.95
C PRO A 155 2.43 9.68 -26.80
N ARG A 156 2.74 10.83 -26.15
CA ARG A 156 3.04 12.11 -26.84
C ARG A 156 3.81 11.80 -28.12
N GLY A 157 3.51 12.42 -29.25
CA GLY A 157 3.98 11.94 -30.58
C GLY A 157 5.41 11.39 -30.63
N TRP A 158 6.36 11.98 -29.89
CA TRP A 158 7.71 11.43 -29.70
C TRP A 158 7.78 10.03 -29.06
N ILE A 159 7.03 9.73 -28.00
CA ILE A 159 6.93 8.39 -27.39
C ILE A 159 6.30 7.40 -28.36
N ARG A 160 5.33 7.84 -29.17
CA ARG A 160 4.73 7.01 -30.21
C ARG A 160 5.74 6.63 -31.29
N ASN A 161 6.55 7.60 -31.73
CA ASN A 161 7.64 7.36 -32.69
C ASN A 161 8.72 6.41 -32.14
N VAL A 162 8.85 6.28 -30.81
CA VAL A 162 9.76 5.33 -30.16
C VAL A 162 9.12 3.94 -30.03
N LEU A 163 7.82 3.86 -29.73
CA LEU A 163 7.09 2.59 -29.57
C LEU A 163 6.67 1.94 -30.91
N ASP A 164 6.46 2.75 -31.95
CA ASP A 164 6.07 2.33 -33.31
C ASP A 164 7.28 2.04 -34.22
N GLN A 165 8.49 1.89 -33.65
CA GLN A 165 9.65 1.45 -34.43
C GLN A 165 9.44 -0.01 -34.89
N GLU A 166 9.37 -0.22 -36.20
CA GLU A 166 9.34 -1.56 -36.81
C GLU A 166 10.75 -2.18 -36.76
N GLY A 167 10.91 -3.21 -35.92
CA GLY A 167 12.17 -3.95 -35.75
C GLY A 167 12.05 -5.03 -34.66
N GLU A 168 12.94 -6.02 -34.64
CA GLU A 168 12.89 -7.19 -33.72
C GLU A 168 13.10 -6.83 -32.24
N VAL A 169 13.61 -5.63 -31.92
CA VAL A 169 13.89 -5.20 -30.55
C VAL A 169 13.27 -3.82 -30.30
N LYS A 170 12.14 -3.79 -29.58
CA LYS A 170 11.49 -2.56 -29.12
C LYS A 170 12.13 -2.08 -27.81
N THR A 171 13.19 -1.28 -27.89
CA THR A 171 13.79 -0.64 -26.71
C THR A 171 13.34 0.81 -26.60
N PHE A 172 12.73 1.17 -25.47
CA PHE A 172 12.49 2.56 -25.10
C PHE A 172 13.18 2.83 -23.76
N GLY A 173 13.72 4.04 -23.59
CA GLY A 173 14.47 4.42 -22.41
C GLY A 173 14.34 5.90 -22.09
N PHE A 174 14.80 6.28 -20.91
CA PHE A 174 14.84 7.67 -20.46
C PHE A 174 16.29 8.06 -20.20
N LEU A 175 16.73 9.19 -20.73
CA LEU A 175 18.03 9.77 -20.42
C LEU A 175 17.86 10.78 -19.27
N PHE A 176 18.59 10.56 -18.18
CA PHE A 176 18.67 11.51 -17.06
C PHE A 176 20.03 12.20 -17.11
N TYR A 177 20.03 13.52 -17.27
CA TYR A 177 21.24 14.32 -17.29
C TYR A 177 21.46 15.01 -15.95
N HIS A 178 22.68 14.92 -15.41
CA HIS A 178 23.12 15.63 -14.23
C HIS A 178 24.39 16.44 -14.55
N PRO A 179 24.35 17.78 -14.45
CA PRO A 179 25.53 18.61 -14.65
C PRO A 179 26.63 18.27 -13.64
N LYS A 180 27.89 18.18 -14.07
CA LYS A 180 29.08 17.87 -13.22
C LYS A 180 29.26 18.87 -12.07
N ASP A 181 28.67 20.06 -12.19
CA ASP A 181 28.83 21.18 -11.26
C ASP A 181 27.75 21.20 -10.16
N GLN A 182 26.75 20.30 -10.23
CA GLN A 182 25.75 20.13 -9.17
C GLN A 182 26.26 19.19 -8.07
N GLU A 183 25.70 19.33 -6.87
CA GLU A 183 26.14 18.60 -5.68
C GLU A 183 26.09 17.08 -5.89
N ASN A 184 27.26 16.43 -6.01
CA ASN A 184 27.40 14.97 -6.23
C ASN A 184 26.55 14.12 -5.27
N SER A 185 26.30 14.63 -4.06
CA SER A 185 25.48 13.98 -3.04
C SER A 185 24.02 13.75 -3.49
N LEU A 186 23.48 14.57 -4.39
CA LEU A 186 22.12 14.42 -4.92
C LEU A 186 22.07 13.36 -6.02
N TRP A 187 23.11 13.29 -6.85
CA TRP A 187 23.20 12.28 -7.91
C TRP A 187 23.41 10.87 -7.38
N GLU A 188 24.26 10.72 -6.36
CA GLU A 188 24.45 9.44 -5.68
C GLU A 188 23.14 8.97 -5.02
N LYS A 189 22.44 9.86 -4.31
CA LYS A 189 21.11 9.56 -3.73
C LYS A 189 20.06 9.21 -4.79
N PHE A 190 20.10 9.87 -5.95
CA PHE A 190 19.23 9.53 -7.07
C PHE A 190 19.54 8.12 -7.59
N ARG A 191 20.82 7.80 -7.82
CA ARG A 191 21.28 6.49 -8.28
C ARG A 191 20.84 5.38 -7.33
N GLU A 192 21.10 5.55 -6.03
CA GLU A 192 20.70 4.59 -4.99
C GLU A 192 19.19 4.33 -4.99
N LYS A 193 18.38 5.40 -5.05
CA LYS A 193 16.92 5.27 -5.10
C LYS A 193 16.42 4.65 -6.40
N PHE A 194 17.05 4.98 -7.53
CA PHE A 194 16.67 4.44 -8.82
C PHE A 194 16.98 2.94 -8.89
N ASP A 195 18.15 2.52 -8.38
CA ASP A 195 18.53 1.10 -8.25
C ASP A 195 17.59 0.33 -7.32
N GLU A 196 17.13 0.95 -6.22
CA GLU A 196 16.10 0.38 -5.36
C GLU A 196 14.78 0.19 -6.12
N PHE A 197 14.35 1.20 -6.88
CA PHE A 197 13.13 1.16 -7.68
C PHE A 197 13.17 0.11 -8.80
N LEU A 198 14.34 -0.11 -9.42
CA LEU A 198 14.51 -1.19 -10.41
C LEU A 198 14.32 -2.58 -9.79
N LYS A 199 14.74 -2.77 -8.54
CA LYS A 199 14.59 -4.02 -7.79
C LYS A 199 13.17 -4.25 -7.28
N GLU A 200 12.34 -3.21 -7.21
CA GLU A 200 10.95 -3.36 -6.83
C GLU A 200 10.15 -4.06 -7.94
N PRO A 201 9.45 -5.17 -7.65
CA PRO A 201 8.57 -5.80 -8.63
C PRO A 201 7.47 -4.82 -9.05
N MET A 202 7.35 -4.58 -10.36
CA MET A 202 6.34 -3.66 -10.91
C MET A 202 5.00 -4.39 -10.98
N PHE A 203 4.30 -4.47 -9.86
CA PHE A 203 2.94 -4.98 -9.87
C PHE A 203 2.00 -3.96 -10.54
N SER A 204 1.07 -4.45 -11.36
CA SER A 204 -0.12 -3.74 -11.89
C SER A 204 0.03 -2.80 -13.10
N ALA A 205 1.10 -2.91 -13.90
CA ALA A 205 1.13 -2.33 -15.25
C ALA A 205 0.84 -3.41 -16.32
N ASP A 206 -0.02 -3.13 -17.30
CA ASP A 206 -0.14 -4.00 -18.48
C ASP A 206 1.22 -4.05 -19.20
N GLY A 207 1.76 -5.24 -19.43
CA GLY A 207 3.10 -5.47 -19.97
C GLY A 207 4.23 -5.44 -18.93
N PHE A 208 3.94 -5.56 -17.63
CA PHE A 208 4.95 -5.59 -16.58
C PHE A 208 5.98 -6.72 -16.74
N ASP A 209 5.53 -7.88 -17.24
CA ASP A 209 6.34 -9.04 -17.58
C ASP A 209 7.43 -8.71 -18.60
N LEU A 210 7.07 -7.96 -19.64
CA LEU A 210 8.00 -7.46 -20.66
C LEU A 210 8.88 -6.30 -20.16
N ILE A 211 8.49 -5.59 -19.10
CA ILE A 211 9.32 -4.52 -18.54
C ILE A 211 10.32 -5.11 -17.53
N GLU A 212 9.89 -6.09 -16.74
CA GLU A 212 10.67 -6.75 -15.69
C GLU A 212 11.88 -7.50 -16.24
N GLU A 213 11.74 -8.20 -17.39
CA GLU A 213 12.85 -8.86 -18.08
C GLU A 213 13.87 -7.89 -18.69
N PHE A 214 13.51 -6.61 -18.90
CA PHE A 214 14.30 -5.63 -19.63
C PHE A 214 14.71 -4.41 -18.75
N LYS A 215 14.54 -4.51 -17.42
CA LYS A 215 15.00 -3.46 -16.48
C LYS A 215 16.52 -3.39 -16.45
N VAL A 216 17.08 -2.54 -17.29
CA VAL A 216 18.51 -2.21 -17.29
C VAL A 216 18.65 -0.70 -17.11
N ALA A 217 19.51 -0.28 -16.18
CA ALA A 217 19.99 1.09 -16.12
C ALA A 217 21.50 1.07 -16.27
N GLU A 218 22.00 1.89 -17.19
CA GLU A 218 23.42 2.10 -17.40
C GLU A 218 23.74 3.56 -17.06
N PHE A 219 24.76 3.77 -16.24
CA PHE A 219 25.21 5.09 -15.86
C PHE A 219 26.55 5.35 -16.55
N VAL A 220 26.54 6.26 -17.52
CA VAL A 220 27.73 6.62 -18.30
C VAL A 220 28.11 8.06 -17.99
N GLU A 221 29.39 8.28 -17.70
CA GLU A 221 29.95 9.63 -17.61
C GLU A 221 30.15 10.17 -19.03
N PHE A 222 29.55 11.32 -19.33
CA PHE A 222 29.63 11.96 -20.63
C PHE A 222 30.18 13.38 -20.49
N GLU A 223 31.29 13.68 -21.16
CA GLU A 223 31.83 15.03 -21.27
C GLU A 223 31.41 15.63 -22.61
N SER A 224 30.50 16.61 -22.56
CA SER A 224 30.11 17.34 -23.78
C SER A 224 31.23 18.30 -24.20
N PRO A 225 31.63 18.32 -25.49
CA PRO A 225 32.54 19.33 -26.01
C PRO A 225 31.95 20.75 -25.99
N ASN A 226 30.63 20.89 -25.81
CA ASN A 226 29.97 22.17 -25.60
C ASN A 226 28.83 22.03 -24.58
N PRO A 227 28.96 22.58 -23.35
CA PRO A 227 28.00 22.38 -22.26
C PRO A 227 26.58 22.88 -22.59
N ASP A 228 26.45 23.80 -23.55
CA ASP A 228 25.15 24.36 -23.97
C ASP A 228 24.53 23.64 -25.18
N ASN A 229 25.25 22.71 -25.82
CA ASN A 229 24.75 21.99 -26.99
C ASN A 229 24.44 20.52 -26.64
N LEU A 230 23.21 20.30 -26.19
CA LEU A 230 22.67 18.96 -25.89
C LEU A 230 22.12 18.23 -27.13
N ASP A 231 22.18 18.83 -28.32
CA ASP A 231 21.69 18.18 -29.54
C ASP A 231 22.56 16.96 -29.93
N ILE A 232 23.79 16.87 -29.42
CA ILE A 232 24.66 15.68 -29.54
C ILE A 232 24.07 14.42 -28.87
N LEU A 233 23.17 14.59 -27.88
CA LEU A 233 22.50 13.47 -27.21
C LEU A 233 21.21 13.03 -27.92
N ARG A 234 20.87 13.69 -29.04
CA ARG A 234 19.66 13.44 -29.84
C ARG A 234 19.94 12.79 -31.19
N GLU A 235 21.20 12.65 -31.59
CA GLU A 235 21.65 11.83 -32.73
C GLU A 235 21.91 10.38 -32.29
#